data_AF-A0A6B3FMY7-F1
#
_entry.id   AF-A0A6B3FMY7-F1
#
_cell.length_a   1.000
_cell.length_b   1.000
_cell.length_c   1.000
_cell.angle_alpha   90.00
_cell.angle_beta   90.00
_cell.angle_gamma   90.00
#
_symmetry.space_group_name_H-M   'P 1'
#
loop_
_entity.id
_entity.type
_entity.pdbx_description
1 polymer ?
#
loop_
_entity_poly.entity_id
_entity_poly.type
_entity_poly.pdbx_seq_one_letter_code
_entity_poly.pdbx_strand_id
1 'polypeptide(L)'
;CPTRALTMTNEFELANTTRESLIYTKEELLAGLQEGMVDSPHAIYPGMDEQDYYRGVVTEAAPGTVRQTAVSKGEGDKPDEDPIESTRAADATRHDKGVDA
;
A
#
# COMPACT_ATOMS: atom_id res chain seq x y z
N CYS A 1 -5.41 2.71 -6.14
CA CYS A 1 -4.00 2.29 -6.07
C CYS A 1 -3.16 3.49 -5.61
N PRO A 2 -2.43 3.43 -4.48
CA PRO A 2 -1.66 4.56 -3.95
C PRO A 2 -0.63 5.13 -4.94
N THR A 3 0.03 4.28 -5.73
CA THR A 3 0.99 4.67 -6.76
C THR A 3 0.33 5.03 -8.11
N ARG A 4 -0.99 4.91 -8.22
CA ARG A 4 -1.75 5.05 -9.48
C ARG A 4 -1.23 4.19 -10.65
N ALA A 5 -0.43 3.16 -10.36
CA ALA A 5 0.14 2.28 -11.39
C ALA A 5 -0.92 1.49 -12.16
N LEU A 6 -2.06 1.18 -11.52
CA LEU A 6 -3.20 0.53 -12.15
C LEU A 6 -4.38 1.50 -12.23
N THR A 7 -4.83 1.76 -13.46
CA THR A 7 -5.98 2.61 -13.77
C THR A 7 -6.94 1.84 -14.68
N MET A 8 -8.23 2.17 -14.59
CA MET A 8 -9.21 1.64 -15.54
C MET A 8 -9.11 2.38 -16.86
N THR A 9 -9.05 1.62 -17.97
CA THR A 9 -9.13 2.16 -19.32
C THR A 9 -10.57 2.04 -19.83
N ASN A 10 -10.89 2.76 -20.91
CA ASN A 10 -12.17 2.64 -21.59
C ASN A 10 -12.11 1.65 -22.78
N GLU A 11 -11.05 0.85 -22.87
CA GLU A 11 -10.88 -0.13 -23.94
C GLU A 11 -11.64 -1.41 -23.56
N PHE A 12 -12.81 -1.61 -24.15
CA PHE A 12 -13.66 -2.78 -23.89
C PHE A 12 -13.75 -3.74 -25.09
N GLU A 13 -13.21 -3.37 -26.25
CA GLU A 13 -13.23 -4.18 -27.47
C GLU A 13 -11.93 -4.98 -27.65
N LEU A 14 -11.54 -5.73 -26.62
CA LEU A 14 -10.35 -6.58 -26.64
C LEU A 14 -10.71 -7.99 -27.11
N ALA A 15 -10.29 -8.36 -28.31
CA ALA A 15 -10.46 -9.70 -28.86
C ALA A 15 -9.23 -10.12 -29.67
N ASN A 16 -8.86 -11.39 -29.58
CA ASN A 16 -7.73 -11.94 -30.35
C ASN A 16 -7.98 -13.41 -30.71
N THR A 17 -7.14 -13.94 -31.60
CA THR A 17 -7.26 -15.28 -32.19
C THR A 17 -6.84 -16.40 -31.25
N THR A 18 -6.02 -16.11 -30.24
CA THR A 18 -5.50 -17.09 -29.26
C THR A 18 -5.62 -16.54 -27.85
N ARG A 19 -5.75 -17.41 -26.84
CA ARG A 19 -5.88 -16.98 -25.43
C ARG A 19 -4.58 -16.37 -24.94
N GLU A 20 -3.45 -16.92 -25.37
CA GLU A 20 -2.11 -16.52 -24.99
C GLU A 20 -1.87 -15.04 -25.31
N SER A 21 -2.37 -14.56 -26.45
CA SER A 21 -2.26 -13.17 -26.86
C SER A 21 -3.06 -12.16 -26.01
N LEU A 22 -3.93 -12.63 -25.12
CA LEU A 22 -4.67 -11.80 -24.15
C LEU A 22 -4.02 -11.82 -22.75
N ILE A 23 -2.87 -12.46 -22.61
CA ILE A 23 -2.09 -12.47 -21.37
C ILE A 23 -1.06 -11.35 -21.45
N TYR A 24 -1.30 -10.28 -20.69
CA TYR A 24 -0.40 -9.14 -20.61
C TYR A 24 0.61 -9.28 -19.47
N THR A 25 1.80 -8.77 -19.70
CA THR A 25 2.90 -8.67 -18.74
C THR A 25 2.74 -7.45 -17.82
N LYS A 26 3.56 -7.39 -16.78
CA LYS A 26 3.56 -6.28 -15.82
C LYS A 26 3.86 -4.95 -16.52
N GLU A 27 4.81 -4.97 -17.44
CA GLU A 27 5.31 -3.81 -18.19
C GLU A 27 4.27 -3.27 -19.17
N GLU A 28 3.38 -4.13 -19.67
CA GLU A 28 2.29 -3.74 -20.58
C GLU A 28 1.09 -3.13 -19.84
N LEU A 29 0.91 -3.45 -18.56
CA LEU A 29 -0.27 -3.01 -17.79
C LEU A 29 0.01 -1.85 -16.83
N LEU A 30 1.20 -1.77 -16.25
CA LEU A 30 1.48 -0.80 -15.19
C LEU A 30 2.05 0.51 -15.75
N ALA A 31 1.46 1.62 -15.32
CA ALA A 31 2.09 2.92 -15.51
C ALA A 31 3.38 3.03 -14.66
N GLY A 32 4.36 3.76 -15.19
CA GLY A 32 5.63 4.02 -14.49
C GLY A 32 5.43 4.83 -13.20
N LEU A 33 6.41 4.71 -12.30
CA LEU A 33 6.41 5.45 -11.04
C LEU A 33 6.69 6.94 -11.27
N GLN A 34 6.04 7.77 -10.45
CA GLN A 34 6.27 9.21 -10.42
C GLN A 34 7.37 9.56 -9.40
N GLU A 35 7.89 10.78 -9.48
CA GLU A 35 8.88 11.28 -8.52
C GLU A 35 8.34 11.19 -7.08
N GLY A 36 9.19 10.72 -6.16
CA GLY A 36 8.85 10.50 -4.76
C GLY A 36 8.11 9.19 -4.45
N MET A 37 7.71 8.40 -5.45
CA MET A 37 7.13 7.07 -5.22
C MET A 37 8.20 6.00 -5.01
N VAL A 38 7.93 5.04 -4.12
CA VAL A 38 8.83 3.90 -3.83
C VAL A 38 8.43 2.70 -4.68
N ASP A 39 9.42 2.06 -5.33
CA ASP A 39 9.19 0.87 -6.14
C ASP A 39 8.96 -0.39 -5.30
N SER A 40 8.31 -1.38 -5.94
CA SER A 40 8.20 -2.74 -5.43
C SER A 40 9.43 -3.57 -5.84
N PRO A 41 9.84 -4.58 -5.06
CA PRO A 41 9.25 -5.07 -3.82
C PRO A 41 9.66 -4.24 -2.59
N HIS A 42 8.74 -4.03 -1.65
CA HIS A 42 9.05 -3.41 -0.36
C HIS A 42 9.80 -4.39 0.55
N ALA A 43 10.72 -3.87 1.36
CA ALA A 43 11.43 -4.67 2.35
C ALA A 43 10.46 -5.23 3.40
N ILE A 44 10.60 -6.52 3.70
CA ILE A 44 9.92 -7.20 4.81
C ILE A 44 10.55 -6.76 6.13
N TYR A 45 9.75 -6.78 7.20
CA TYR A 45 10.20 -6.53 8.56
C TYR A 45 11.42 -7.41 8.89
N PRO A 46 12.52 -6.86 9.45
CA PRO A 46 13.74 -7.62 9.68
C PRO A 46 13.53 -8.91 10.47
N GLY A 47 14.02 -10.03 9.92
CA GLY A 47 13.93 -11.34 10.57
C GLY A 47 12.57 -12.04 10.45
N MET A 48 11.62 -11.45 9.72
CA MET A 48 10.30 -12.04 9.46
C MET A 48 10.22 -12.61 8.04
N ASP A 49 9.22 -13.46 7.81
CA ASP A 49 8.84 -13.90 6.47
C ASP A 49 7.43 -13.40 6.08
N GLU A 50 6.97 -13.81 4.89
CA GLU A 50 5.63 -13.50 4.39
C GLU A 50 4.50 -14.08 5.26
N GLN A 51 4.72 -15.24 5.88
CA GLN A 51 3.71 -15.93 6.69
C GLN A 51 3.43 -15.17 7.98
N ASP A 52 4.44 -14.51 8.54
CA ASP A 52 4.30 -13.67 9.74
C ASP A 52 3.35 -12.49 9.52
N TYR A 53 3.29 -11.93 8.31
CA TYR A 53 2.29 -10.90 7.95
C TYR A 53 0.88 -11.48 7.89
N TYR A 54 0.71 -12.67 7.28
CA TYR A 54 -0.59 -13.32 7.20
C TYR A 54 -1.11 -13.78 8.58
N ARG A 55 -0.20 -14.04 9.52
CA ARG A 55 -0.52 -14.35 10.93
C ARG A 55 -0.73 -13.11 11.79
N GLY A 56 -0.44 -11.92 11.28
CA GLY A 56 -0.56 -10.65 12.02
C GLY A 56 0.47 -10.46 13.13
N VAL A 57 1.64 -11.12 13.03
CA VAL A 57 2.75 -10.99 14.00
C VAL A 57 3.43 -9.63 13.87
N VAL A 58 3.52 -9.11 12.64
CA VAL A 58 4.05 -7.77 12.36
C VAL A 58 2.96 -6.72 12.64
N THR A 59 3.10 -6.00 13.75
CA THR A 59 2.10 -5.02 14.22
C THR A 59 2.47 -3.57 13.93
N GLU A 60 3.74 -3.31 13.63
CA GLU A 60 4.27 -1.97 13.35
C GLU A 60 5.29 -1.98 12.21
N ALA A 61 5.63 -0.79 11.71
CA ALA A 61 6.65 -0.64 10.69
C ALA A 61 8.05 -0.92 11.26
N ALA A 62 8.95 -1.43 10.42
CA ALA A 62 10.31 -1.72 10.84
C ALA A 62 11.06 -0.44 11.26
N PRO A 63 11.97 -0.52 12.25
CA PRO A 63 12.79 0.62 12.62
C PRO A 63 13.55 1.20 11.41
N GLY A 64 13.52 2.52 11.25
CA GLY A 64 14.18 3.21 10.15
C GLY A 64 13.40 3.27 8.83
N THR A 65 12.17 2.74 8.77
CA THR A 65 11.31 2.94 7.59
C THR A 65 10.78 4.37 7.54
N VAL A 66 10.85 4.98 6.35
CA VAL A 66 10.26 6.30 6.11
C VAL A 66 8.77 6.16 5.85
N ARG A 67 7.95 6.88 6.61
CA ARG A 67 6.50 6.94 6.38
C ARG A 67 6.22 7.58 5.03
N GLN A 68 5.46 6.88 4.19
CA GLN A 68 4.96 7.41 2.92
C GLN A 68 3.61 8.09 3.18
N THR A 69 3.56 9.42 3.06
CA THR A 69 2.34 10.22 3.28
C THR A 69 1.30 9.88 2.22
N ALA A 70 0.09 9.49 2.62
CA ALA A 70 -0.96 9.11 1.69
C ALA A 70 -1.67 10.36 1.14
N VAL A 71 -1.03 11.07 0.20
CA VAL A 71 -1.55 12.32 -0.40
C VAL A 71 -2.96 12.17 -0.98
N SER A 72 -3.33 10.97 -1.42
CA SER A 72 -4.68 10.67 -1.91
C SER A 72 -5.78 10.79 -0.85
N LYS A 73 -5.45 10.73 0.44
CA LYS A 73 -6.38 10.88 1.58
C LYS A 73 -6.42 12.30 2.15
N GLY A 74 -5.74 13.27 1.52
CA GLY A 74 -5.65 14.63 2.05
C GLY A 74 -4.75 14.75 3.28
N GLU A 75 -3.92 13.73 3.56
CA GLU A 75 -2.83 13.85 4.51
C GLU A 75 -1.81 14.84 3.92
N GLY A 76 -1.62 15.98 4.58
CA GLY A 76 -0.53 16.90 4.29
C GLY A 76 0.79 16.37 4.84
N ASP A 77 1.89 16.75 4.21
CA ASP A 77 3.22 16.44 4.68
C ASP A 77 3.45 17.15 6.03
N LYS A 78 3.35 16.39 7.12
CA LYS A 78 3.62 16.90 8.48
C LYS A 78 5.01 16.40 8.87
N PRO A 79 6.05 17.23 8.77
CA PRO A 79 7.43 16.78 8.90
C PRO A 79 7.83 16.35 10.33
N ASP A 80 7.04 16.67 11.36
CA ASP A 80 7.45 16.55 12.77
C ASP A 80 6.49 15.79 13.69
N GLU A 81 5.55 14.98 13.18
CA GLU A 81 4.72 14.14 14.08
C GLU A 81 5.38 12.78 14.34
N ASP A 82 5.77 12.54 15.60
CA ASP A 82 6.30 11.26 16.06
C ASP A 82 5.32 10.11 15.69
N PRO A 83 5.74 9.12 14.86
CA PRO A 83 4.83 8.09 14.32
C PRO A 83 4.12 7.26 15.39
N ILE A 84 4.72 7.17 16.59
CA ILE A 84 4.23 6.41 17.74
C ILE A 84 3.03 7.09 18.41
N GLU A 85 2.94 8.42 18.39
CA GLU A 85 1.85 9.15 19.04
C GLU A 85 0.58 9.14 18.17
N SER A 86 0.74 9.26 16.85
CA SER A 86 -0.37 9.23 15.89
C SER A 86 -1.07 7.87 15.83
N THR A 87 -0.30 6.77 15.87
CA THR A 87 -0.83 5.39 15.85
C THR A 87 -1.53 5.02 17.16
N ARG A 88 -1.01 5.44 18.32
CA ARG A 88 -1.67 5.27 19.63
C ARG A 88 -2.99 6.05 19.73
N ALA A 89 -3.04 7.27 19.19
CA ALA A 89 -4.28 8.05 19.16
C ALA A 89 -5.35 7.40 18.27
N ALA A 90 -4.95 6.85 17.11
CA ALA A 90 -5.87 6.16 16.20
C ALA A 90 -6.37 4.82 16.76
N ASP A 91 -5.51 4.05 17.44
CA ASP A 91 -5.88 2.76 18.06
C ASP A 91 -6.76 2.94 19.31
N ALA A 92 -6.45 3.93 20.16
CA ALA A 92 -7.28 4.28 21.32
C ALA A 92 -8.71 4.69 20.90
N THR A 93 -8.84 5.42 19.80
CA THR A 93 -10.15 5.82 19.25
C THR A 93 -10.93 4.62 18.67
N ARG A 94 -10.23 3.54 18.29
CA ARG A 94 -10.83 2.32 17.75
C ARG A 94 -11.34 1.38 18.85
N HIS A 95 -10.65 1.32 19.98
CA HIS A 95 -11.03 0.51 21.15
C HIS A 95 -12.24 1.06 21.93
N ASP A 96 -12.48 2.37 21.89
CA ASP A 96 -13.61 3.01 22.60
C ASP A 96 -14.97 2.80 21.91
N LYS A 97 -15.00 2.38 20.65
CA LYS A 97 -16.25 2.21 19.86
C LYS A 97 -16.82 0.79 19.83
N GLY A 98 -16.42 -0.10 20.73
CA GLY A 98 -16.85 -1.49 20.64
C GLY A 98 -16.74 -2.33 21.90
N VAL A 99 -17.42 -1.95 22.97
CA VAL A 99 -18.03 -2.88 23.94
C VAL A 99 -19.27 -2.20 24.51
N ASP A 100 -20.42 -2.35 23.85
CA ASP A 100 -21.76 -2.19 24.45
C ASP A 100 -22.78 -2.75 23.45
N ALA A 101 -22.93 -4.07 23.45
CA ALA A 101 -24.09 -4.83 22.95
C ALA A 101 -24.07 -6.24 23.55
#